data_AF-A0A2N1UYT0-F1
#
_entry.id   AF-A0A2N1UYT0-F1
#
_cell.length_a   1.000
_cell.length_b   1.000
_cell.length_c   1.000
_cell.angle_alpha   90.00
_cell.angle_beta   90.00
_cell.angle_gamma   90.00
#
_symmetry.space_group_name_H-M   'P 1'
#
loop_
_entity.id
_entity.type
_entity.pdbx_description
1 polymer ?
#
loop_
_entity_poly.entity_id
_entity_poly.type
_entity_poly.pdbx_seq_one_letter_code
_entity_poly.pdbx_strand_id
1 'polypeptide(L)'
;MRQIYAYFATEWLEKHLLPLALQAVGLPAETDLGQLEALALPCVNDEEIPFYANAEAGTLCTQRPLFCAVMLAESFVHHEQAWRIIRAIYGLMWRDGVEYALARDLDMALNNEWFSDGEAARRMDRAEQAWERWQQTDAAALASQQDFLTDCVDQRLAAFEPLQPGGGEQVQRSADSPSDSASGHQPST
;
A
#
# COMPACT_ATOMS: atom_id res chain seq x y z
N MET A 1 2.92 -15.66 9.39
CA MET A 1 2.06 -14.46 9.49
C MET A 1 2.76 -13.18 9.01
N ARG A 2 3.85 -12.68 9.64
CA ARG A 2 4.48 -11.41 9.21
C ARG A 2 4.91 -11.34 7.72
N GLN A 3 5.43 -12.43 7.17
CA GLN A 3 5.82 -12.50 5.75
C GLN A 3 4.64 -12.40 4.77
N ILE A 4 3.44 -12.87 5.18
CA ILE A 4 2.24 -12.83 4.33
C ILE A 4 1.74 -11.39 4.18
N TYR A 5 1.71 -10.62 5.29
CA TYR A 5 1.34 -9.21 5.24
C TYR A 5 2.36 -8.36 4.48
N ALA A 6 3.66 -8.67 4.58
CA ALA A 6 4.69 -8.00 3.79
C ALA A 6 4.48 -8.20 2.28
N TYR A 7 4.13 -9.43 1.86
CA TYR A 7 3.79 -9.73 0.47
C TYR A 7 2.57 -8.92 0.01
N PHE A 8 1.47 -8.95 0.77
CA PHE A 8 0.26 -8.19 0.41
C PHE A 8 0.48 -6.69 0.38
N ALA A 9 1.22 -6.13 1.33
CA ALA A 9 1.54 -4.71 1.33
C ALA A 9 2.39 -4.30 0.12
N THR A 10 3.27 -5.19 -0.33
CA THR A 10 4.06 -4.97 -1.56
C THR A 10 3.18 -4.98 -2.79
N GLU A 11 2.32 -5.99 -2.91
CA GLU A 11 1.38 -6.09 -4.01
C GLU A 11 0.42 -4.90 -4.02
N TRP A 12 0.00 -4.44 -2.85
CA TRP A 12 -0.84 -3.26 -2.67
C TRP A 12 -0.14 -1.98 -3.13
N LEU A 13 1.14 -1.79 -2.77
CA LEU A 13 1.96 -0.69 -3.24
C LEU A 13 2.08 -0.68 -4.78
N GLU A 14 2.40 -1.83 -5.35
CA GLU A 14 2.65 -1.98 -6.80
C GLU A 14 1.37 -1.82 -7.64
N LYS A 15 0.27 -2.46 -7.22
CA LYS A 15 -0.94 -2.59 -8.05
C LYS A 15 -1.99 -1.54 -7.77
N HIS A 16 -1.90 -0.83 -6.65
CA HIS A 16 -2.92 0.14 -6.24
C HIS A 16 -2.34 1.51 -5.91
N LEU A 17 -1.38 1.59 -4.98
CA LEU A 17 -0.91 2.90 -4.49
C LEU A 17 -0.04 3.64 -5.51
N LEU A 18 0.90 2.95 -6.16
CA LEU A 18 1.73 3.54 -7.21
C LEU A 18 0.89 4.01 -8.41
N PRO A 19 -0.05 3.22 -8.96
CA PRO A 19 -0.96 3.69 -10.01
C PRO A 19 -1.75 4.95 -9.64
N LEU A 20 -2.23 5.07 -8.39
CA LEU A 20 -2.90 6.28 -7.93
C LEU A 20 -1.96 7.49 -7.92
N ALA A 21 -0.70 7.32 -7.48
CA ALA A 21 0.29 8.38 -7.53
C ALA A 21 0.60 8.80 -8.98
N LEU A 22 0.78 7.84 -9.90
CA LEU A 22 1.00 8.10 -11.32
C LEU A 22 -0.17 8.86 -11.95
N GLN A 23 -1.40 8.47 -11.62
CA GLN A 23 -2.62 9.16 -12.05
C GLN A 23 -2.63 10.62 -11.55
N ALA A 24 -2.31 10.85 -10.27
CA ALA A 24 -2.30 12.20 -9.70
C ALA A 24 -1.30 13.12 -10.42
N VAL A 25 -0.10 12.60 -10.72
CA VAL A 25 0.93 13.38 -11.42
C VAL A 25 0.75 13.43 -12.95
N GLY A 26 -0.25 12.73 -13.49
CA GLY A 26 -0.51 12.68 -14.93
C GLY A 26 0.55 11.90 -15.73
N LEU A 27 1.24 10.95 -15.09
CA LEU A 27 2.16 10.05 -15.76
C LEU A 27 1.43 8.79 -16.28
N PRO A 28 1.92 8.15 -17.36
CA PRO A 28 1.37 6.89 -17.84
C PRO A 28 1.35 5.80 -16.76
N ALA A 29 0.33 4.94 -16.75
CA ALA A 29 0.21 3.86 -15.77
C ALA A 29 1.35 2.82 -15.90
N GLU A 30 1.97 2.74 -17.07
CA GLU A 30 3.10 1.85 -17.37
C GLU A 30 4.46 2.46 -16.99
N THR A 31 4.47 3.65 -16.37
CA THR A 31 5.71 4.30 -15.93
C THR A 31 6.43 3.39 -14.95
N ASP A 32 7.64 2.96 -15.32
CA ASP A 32 8.41 2.06 -14.49
C ASP A 32 9.17 2.81 -13.38
N LEU A 33 9.62 2.05 -12.38
CA LEU A 33 10.31 2.60 -11.22
C LEU A 33 11.65 3.26 -11.60
N GLY A 34 12.36 2.76 -12.62
CA GLY A 34 13.61 3.34 -13.08
C GLY A 34 13.40 4.71 -13.74
N GLN A 35 12.29 4.89 -14.46
CA GLN A 35 11.87 6.19 -15.00
C GLN A 35 11.55 7.18 -13.88
N LEU A 36 10.87 6.74 -12.81
CA LEU A 36 10.58 7.58 -11.64
C LEU A 36 11.85 7.99 -10.89
N GLU A 37 12.81 7.06 -10.75
CA GLU A 37 14.11 7.35 -10.13
C GLU A 37 14.93 8.35 -10.95
N ALA A 38 14.82 8.30 -12.28
CA ALA A 38 15.48 9.25 -13.17
C ALA A 38 14.92 10.69 -13.04
N LEU A 39 13.73 10.88 -12.46
CA LEU A 39 13.17 12.21 -12.21
C LEU A 39 13.87 12.97 -11.07
N ALA A 40 14.84 12.35 -10.39
CA ALA A 40 15.57 12.95 -9.26
C ALA A 40 14.62 13.56 -8.22
N LEU A 41 13.56 12.82 -7.90
CA LEU A 41 12.51 13.27 -6.99
C LEU A 41 13.11 13.63 -5.61
N PRO A 42 12.53 14.62 -4.91
CA PRO A 42 12.95 14.93 -3.56
C PRO A 42 12.73 13.71 -2.66
N CYS A 43 13.82 13.04 -2.28
CA CYS A 43 13.77 11.96 -1.31
C CYS A 43 13.65 12.55 0.08
N VAL A 44 12.64 12.12 0.84
CA VAL A 44 12.65 12.20 2.30
C VAL A 44 13.72 11.20 2.75
N ASN A 45 14.95 11.65 2.98
CA ASN A 45 16.03 10.80 3.48
C ASN A 45 16.26 11.04 4.98
N ASP A 46 16.68 9.96 5.63
CA ASP A 46 16.76 9.68 7.07
C ASP A 46 17.73 10.55 7.90
N GLU A 47 18.36 11.57 7.31
CA GLU A 47 19.19 12.53 8.03
C GLU A 47 18.93 13.92 7.43
N GLU A 48 18.17 14.72 8.18
CA GLU A 48 17.76 16.09 7.86
C GLU A 48 16.88 16.25 6.61
N ILE A 49 15.64 16.68 6.86
CA ILE A 49 14.71 17.18 5.85
C ILE A 49 15.49 18.21 5.01
N PRO A 50 15.74 17.95 3.71
CA PRO A 50 16.42 18.92 2.87
C PRO A 50 15.65 20.23 2.97
N PHE A 51 16.39 21.33 3.05
CA PHE A 51 15.94 22.71 3.21
C PHE A 51 15.04 23.21 2.05
N TYR A 52 13.92 22.52 1.84
CA TYR A 52 12.74 22.79 1.02
C TYR A 52 11.47 22.52 1.85
N ALA A 53 11.60 22.42 3.17
CA ALA A 53 10.52 22.21 4.13
C ALA A 53 9.64 23.47 4.23
N ASN A 54 8.83 23.74 3.21
CA ASN A 54 7.65 24.54 3.46
C ASN A 54 6.74 23.71 4.38
N ALA A 55 6.58 24.13 5.63
CA ALA A 55 5.69 23.46 6.60
C ALA A 55 4.26 23.28 6.04
N GLU A 56 3.85 24.16 5.13
CA GLU A 56 2.61 24.03 4.37
C GLU A 56 2.63 22.81 3.44
N ALA A 57 3.69 22.59 2.67
CA ALA A 57 3.83 21.40 1.82
C ALA A 57 3.75 20.10 2.63
N GLY A 58 4.38 20.07 3.81
CA GLY A 58 4.27 18.94 4.72
C GLY A 58 2.85 18.71 5.23
N THR A 59 2.15 19.78 5.61
CA THR A 59 0.74 19.71 6.02
C THR A 59 -0.15 19.22 4.88
N LEU A 60 0.06 19.75 3.68
CA LEU A 60 -0.67 19.39 2.46
C LEU A 60 -0.54 17.90 2.13
N CYS A 61 0.69 17.38 2.13
CA CYS A 61 0.98 15.98 1.80
C CYS A 61 0.46 15.03 2.88
N THR A 62 0.76 15.30 4.16
CA THR A 62 0.43 14.38 5.27
C THR A 62 -1.07 14.22 5.52
N GLN A 63 -1.88 15.19 5.08
CA GLN A 63 -3.35 15.11 5.17
C GLN A 63 -3.99 14.28 4.07
N ARG A 64 -3.24 13.84 3.05
CA ARG A 64 -3.81 13.05 1.96
C ARG A 64 -4.03 11.59 2.40
N PRO A 65 -5.16 10.96 2.05
CA PRO A 65 -5.39 9.54 2.30
C PRO A 65 -4.32 8.63 1.69
N LEU A 66 -3.81 8.98 0.50
CA LEU A 66 -2.74 8.21 -0.14
C LEU A 66 -1.45 8.23 0.69
N PHE A 67 -1.12 9.34 1.34
CA PHE A 67 0.03 9.40 2.27
C PHE A 67 -0.15 8.42 3.43
N CYS A 68 -1.34 8.43 4.05
CA CYS A 68 -1.68 7.49 5.13
C CYS A 68 -1.65 6.03 4.68
N ALA A 69 -2.10 5.73 3.46
CA ALA A 69 -2.06 4.39 2.89
C ALA A 69 -0.63 3.90 2.68
N VAL A 70 0.26 4.76 2.17
CA VAL A 70 1.68 4.43 1.99
C VAL A 70 2.37 4.21 3.34
N MET A 71 2.13 5.06 4.35
CA MET A 71 2.64 4.82 5.72
C MET A 71 2.16 3.50 6.30
N LEU A 72 0.90 3.12 6.03
CA LEU A 72 0.38 1.82 6.48
C LEU A 72 1.14 0.68 5.80
N ALA A 73 1.33 0.73 4.48
CA ALA A 73 2.09 -0.29 3.75
C ALA A 73 3.56 -0.38 4.22
N GLU A 74 4.18 0.78 4.48
CA GLU A 74 5.54 0.91 5.01
C GLU A 74 5.73 0.11 6.31
N SER A 75 4.71 0.08 7.19
CA SER A 75 4.76 -0.67 8.46
C SER A 75 4.88 -2.19 8.30
N PHE A 76 4.61 -2.73 7.11
CA PHE A 76 4.64 -4.17 6.81
C PHE A 76 5.81 -4.60 5.92
N VAL A 77 6.39 -3.70 5.13
CA VAL A 77 7.40 -4.06 4.12
C VAL A 77 8.83 -3.95 4.64
N HIS A 78 9.69 -4.86 4.19
CA HIS A 78 11.10 -4.92 4.63
C HIS A 78 12.09 -5.19 3.49
N HIS A 79 11.63 -5.16 2.23
CA HIS A 79 12.48 -5.43 1.07
C HIS A 79 12.67 -4.16 0.22
N GLU A 80 13.77 -4.15 -0.54
CA GLU A 80 14.28 -2.97 -1.24
C GLU A 80 13.29 -2.45 -2.29
N GLN A 81 12.60 -3.32 -3.02
CA GLN A 81 11.68 -2.92 -4.08
C GLN A 81 10.50 -2.10 -3.53
N ALA A 82 9.90 -2.53 -2.43
CA ALA A 82 8.80 -1.80 -1.80
C ALA A 82 9.26 -0.43 -1.29
N TRP A 83 10.46 -0.35 -0.71
CA TRP A 83 11.04 0.92 -0.27
C TRP A 83 11.25 1.90 -1.42
N ARG A 84 11.71 1.42 -2.57
CA ARG A 84 11.87 2.26 -3.76
C ARG A 84 10.52 2.80 -4.26
N ILE A 85 9.46 1.98 -4.23
CA ILE A 85 8.10 2.43 -4.59
C ILE A 85 7.58 3.48 -3.60
N ILE A 86 7.72 3.23 -2.29
CA ILE A 86 7.34 4.19 -1.24
C ILE A 86 8.03 5.54 -1.47
N ARG A 87 9.36 5.52 -1.70
CA ARG A 87 10.15 6.72 -1.97
C ARG A 87 9.70 7.44 -3.24
N ALA A 88 9.38 6.71 -4.30
CA ALA A 88 8.86 7.29 -5.53
C ALA A 88 7.51 8.00 -5.28
N ILE A 89 6.57 7.35 -4.58
CA ILE A 89 5.25 7.94 -4.28
C ILE A 89 5.41 9.20 -3.41
N TYR A 90 6.19 9.12 -2.32
CA TYR A 90 6.45 10.29 -1.47
C TYR A 90 7.15 11.41 -2.26
N GLY A 91 8.15 11.08 -3.08
CA GLY A 91 8.87 12.07 -3.87
C GLY A 91 7.98 12.78 -4.90
N LEU A 92 7.07 12.06 -5.55
CA LEU A 92 6.07 12.64 -6.46
C LEU A 92 5.11 13.59 -5.71
N MET A 93 4.58 13.13 -4.58
CA MET A 93 3.66 13.94 -3.77
C MET A 93 4.35 15.19 -3.25
N TRP A 94 5.59 15.07 -2.78
CA TRP A 94 6.36 16.19 -2.23
C TRP A 94 6.75 17.20 -3.30
N ARG A 95 7.13 16.74 -4.50
CA ARG A 95 7.43 17.61 -5.65
C ARG A 95 6.25 18.54 -5.94
N ASP A 96 5.05 17.97 -6.05
CA ASP A 96 3.85 18.75 -6.40
C ASP A 96 3.36 19.59 -5.20
N GLY A 97 3.46 19.06 -3.98
CA GLY A 97 3.08 19.78 -2.75
C GLY A 97 3.96 21.00 -2.47
N VAL A 98 5.27 20.89 -2.68
CA VAL A 98 6.19 22.04 -2.59
C VAL A 98 5.87 23.07 -3.66
N GLU A 99 5.62 22.64 -4.90
CA GLU A 99 5.32 23.58 -5.98
C GLU A 99 4.01 24.34 -5.74
N TYR A 100 3.00 23.65 -5.23
CA TYR A 100 1.73 24.28 -4.85
C TYR A 100 1.89 25.27 -3.69
N ALA A 101 2.63 24.91 -2.65
CA ALA A 101 2.88 25.80 -1.53
C ALA A 101 3.67 27.06 -1.96
N LEU A 102 4.72 26.91 -2.79
CA LEU A 102 5.47 28.03 -3.34
C LEU A 102 4.61 28.93 -4.23
N ALA A 103 3.72 28.34 -5.04
CA ALA A 103 2.81 29.12 -5.87
C ALA A 103 1.82 29.95 -5.04
N ARG A 104 1.31 29.39 -3.92
CA ARG A 104 0.43 30.11 -2.98
C ARG A 104 1.17 31.24 -2.27
N ASP A 105 2.39 31.00 -1.80
CA ASP A 105 3.22 32.02 -1.15
C ASP A 105 3.51 33.18 -2.11
N LEU A 106 3.81 32.86 -3.37
CA LEU A 106 4.05 33.85 -4.42
C LEU A 106 2.78 34.66 -4.73
N ASP A 107 1.63 34.00 -4.84
CA ASP A 107 0.34 34.69 -5.03
C ASP A 107 0.01 35.64 -3.87
N MET A 108 0.20 35.20 -2.62
CA MET A 108 0.01 36.05 -1.44
C MET A 108 0.96 37.26 -1.41
N ALA A 109 2.22 37.08 -1.83
CA ALA A 109 3.19 38.15 -1.92
C ALA A 109 2.85 39.16 -3.03
N LEU A 110 2.41 38.67 -4.19
CA LEU A 110 2.10 39.48 -5.37
C LEU A 110 0.72 40.14 -5.32
N ASN A 111 -0.24 39.59 -4.57
CA ASN A 111 -1.57 40.21 -4.38
C ASN A 111 -1.51 41.58 -3.66
N ASN A 112 -0.35 41.98 -3.12
CA ASN A 112 -0.10 43.32 -2.57
C ASN A 112 0.64 44.27 -3.53
N GLU A 113 1.06 43.81 -4.71
CA GLU A 113 1.79 44.60 -5.70
C GLU A 113 1.13 44.52 -7.09
N TRP A 114 1.19 45.62 -7.86
CA TRP A 114 0.64 45.74 -9.21
C TRP A 114 1.41 44.93 -10.27
N PHE A 115 1.94 43.75 -9.93
CA PHE A 115 2.53 42.85 -10.91
C PHE A 115 1.44 42.02 -11.57
N SER A 116 0.64 42.67 -12.42
CA SER A 116 -0.03 41.96 -13.50
C SER A 116 1.06 41.55 -14.48
N ASP A 117 1.41 40.26 -14.57
CA ASP A 117 1.62 39.63 -15.88
C ASP A 117 1.95 38.14 -15.80
N GLY A 118 0.97 37.34 -16.21
CA GLY A 118 1.15 36.10 -16.97
C GLY A 118 1.79 34.91 -16.25
N GLU A 119 3.06 34.99 -15.87
CA GLU A 119 3.83 33.79 -15.52
C GLU A 119 3.58 33.30 -14.10
N ALA A 120 3.44 34.22 -13.12
CA ALA A 120 3.08 33.83 -11.76
C ALA A 120 1.69 33.20 -11.70
N ALA A 121 0.70 33.80 -12.37
CA ALA A 121 -0.65 33.26 -12.52
C ALA A 121 -0.65 31.89 -13.21
N ARG A 122 0.07 31.74 -14.33
CA ARG A 122 0.20 30.43 -15.01
C ARG A 122 0.87 29.38 -14.14
N ARG A 123 1.87 29.76 -13.34
CA ARG A 123 2.53 28.84 -12.40
C ARG A 123 1.54 28.39 -11.33
N MET A 124 0.76 29.32 -10.77
CA MET A 124 -0.31 29.01 -9.83
C MET A 124 -1.37 28.08 -10.43
N ASP A 125 -1.90 28.40 -11.61
CA ASP A 125 -2.88 27.55 -12.30
C ASP A 125 -2.35 26.12 -12.51
N ARG A 126 -1.09 25.99 -12.95
CA ARG A 126 -0.45 24.68 -13.15
C ARG A 126 -0.29 23.91 -11.83
N ALA A 127 0.14 24.59 -10.78
CA ALA A 127 0.36 23.98 -9.47
C ALA A 127 -0.96 23.57 -8.81
N GLU A 128 -2.00 24.41 -8.92
CA GLU A 128 -3.35 24.12 -8.44
C GLU A 128 -3.95 22.93 -9.18
N GLN A 129 -3.88 22.89 -10.52
CA GLN A 129 -4.35 21.74 -11.29
C GLN A 129 -3.62 20.44 -10.94
N ALA A 130 -2.30 20.51 -10.71
CA ALA A 130 -1.54 19.35 -10.24
C ALA A 130 -2.02 18.90 -8.86
N TRP A 131 -2.22 19.84 -7.93
CA TRP A 131 -2.68 19.53 -6.59
C TRP A 131 -4.14 19.05 -6.54
N GLU A 132 -5.00 19.55 -7.43
CA GLU A 132 -6.39 19.10 -7.56
C GLU A 132 -6.44 17.64 -8.02
N ARG A 133 -5.55 17.21 -8.92
CA ARG A 133 -5.45 15.78 -9.30
C ARG A 133 -5.11 14.89 -8.12
N TRP A 134 -4.26 15.33 -7.19
CA TRP A 134 -4.02 14.58 -5.95
C TRP A 134 -5.30 14.45 -5.12
N GLN A 135 -6.08 15.54 -4.96
CA GLN A 135 -7.35 15.50 -4.24
C GLN A 135 -8.37 14.56 -4.91
N GLN A 136 -8.37 14.47 -6.24
CA GLN A 136 -9.24 13.56 -6.97
C GLN A 136 -8.92 12.08 -6.72
N THR A 137 -7.73 11.76 -6.22
CA THR A 137 -7.36 10.38 -5.83
C THR A 137 -7.81 9.99 -4.43
N ASP A 138 -8.25 10.94 -3.59
CA ASP A 138 -8.52 10.71 -2.17
C ASP A 138 -9.55 9.59 -1.93
N ALA A 139 -10.65 9.59 -2.70
CA ALA A 139 -11.70 8.58 -2.57
C ALA A 139 -11.20 7.17 -2.93
N ALA A 140 -10.38 7.07 -3.99
CA ALA A 140 -9.83 5.79 -4.43
C ALA A 140 -8.76 5.27 -3.46
N ALA A 141 -7.93 6.15 -2.91
CA ALA A 141 -6.95 5.81 -1.88
C ALA A 141 -7.62 5.31 -0.58
N LEU A 142 -8.70 5.97 -0.14
CA LEU A 142 -9.49 5.54 1.02
C LEU A 142 -10.14 4.18 0.80
N ALA A 143 -10.77 3.97 -0.37
CA ALA A 143 -11.36 2.68 -0.71
C ALA A 143 -10.30 1.57 -0.73
N SER A 144 -9.17 1.81 -1.39
CA SER A 144 -8.08 0.85 -1.46
C SER A 144 -7.48 0.52 -0.09
N GLN A 145 -7.40 1.49 0.83
CA GLN A 145 -6.98 1.26 2.21
C GLN A 145 -7.98 0.39 2.97
N GLN A 146 -9.28 0.60 2.79
CA GLN A 146 -10.32 -0.21 3.42
C GLN A 146 -10.29 -1.65 2.92
N ASP A 147 -10.11 -1.86 1.61
CA ASP A 147 -9.97 -3.18 1.01
C ASP A 147 -8.75 -3.91 1.58
N PHE A 148 -7.59 -3.25 1.62
CA PHE A 148 -6.37 -3.84 2.19
C PHE A 148 -6.53 -4.24 3.66
N LEU A 149 -7.16 -3.41 4.48
CA LEU A 149 -7.42 -3.71 5.89
C LEU A 149 -8.40 -4.89 6.04
N THR A 150 -9.40 -4.98 5.17
CA THR A 150 -10.37 -6.09 5.15
C THR A 150 -9.67 -7.39 4.80
N ASP A 151 -8.84 -7.40 3.76
CA ASP A 151 -8.03 -8.56 3.38
C ASP A 151 -7.11 -9.00 4.53
N CYS A 152 -6.50 -8.04 5.24
CA CYS A 152 -5.67 -8.35 6.40
C CYS A 152 -6.47 -9.03 7.53
N VAL A 153 -7.72 -8.61 7.76
CA VAL A 153 -8.61 -9.22 8.76
C VAL A 153 -9.01 -10.63 8.34
N ASP A 154 -9.39 -10.84 7.08
CA ASP A 154 -9.80 -12.15 6.58
C ASP A 154 -8.66 -13.16 6.64
N GLN A 155 -7.44 -12.75 6.29
CA GLN A 155 -6.25 -13.59 6.41
C GLN A 155 -5.93 -13.94 7.87
N ARG A 156 -6.11 -12.98 8.78
CA ARG A 156 -5.99 -13.25 10.21
C ARG A 156 -7.02 -14.30 10.64
N LEU A 157 -8.28 -14.17 10.26
CA LEU A 157 -9.35 -15.11 10.62
C LEU A 157 -9.09 -16.52 10.06
N ALA A 158 -8.66 -16.64 8.80
CA ALA A 158 -8.29 -17.91 8.19
C ALA A 158 -7.14 -18.62 8.94
N ALA A 159 -6.19 -17.85 9.50
CA ALA A 159 -5.12 -18.42 10.33
C ALA A 159 -5.59 -18.91 11.72
N PHE A 160 -6.79 -18.51 12.17
CA PHE A 160 -7.39 -18.91 13.44
C PHE A 160 -8.53 -19.92 13.29
N GLU A 161 -8.95 -20.26 12.07
CA GLU A 161 -9.91 -21.36 11.88
C GLU A 161 -9.30 -22.66 12.43
N PRO A 162 -9.95 -23.30 13.42
CA PRO A 162 -9.48 -24.58 13.92
C PRO A 162 -9.57 -25.59 12.78
N LEU A 163 -8.46 -26.32 12.53
CA LEU A 163 -8.46 -27.54 11.72
C LEU A 163 -9.65 -28.39 12.19
N GLN A 164 -10.70 -28.49 11.37
CA GLN A 164 -11.87 -29.27 11.74
C GLN A 164 -11.41 -30.71 12.04
N PRO A 165 -11.80 -31.30 13.20
CA PRO A 165 -11.59 -32.71 13.45
C PRO A 165 -12.62 -33.48 12.61
N GLY A 166 -12.29 -33.72 11.35
CA GLY A 166 -13.24 -34.24 10.37
C GLY A 166 -12.64 -35.15 9.30
N GLY A 167 -11.45 -35.70 9.53
CA GLY A 167 -10.93 -36.84 8.77
C GLY A 167 -11.34 -38.13 9.46
N GLY A 168 -12.62 -38.51 9.34
CA GLY A 168 -13.11 -39.80 9.79
C GLY A 168 -12.54 -40.92 8.92
N GLU A 169 -11.31 -41.33 9.20
CA GLU A 169 -10.78 -42.59 8.72
C GLU A 169 -11.45 -43.69 9.55
N GLN A 170 -12.57 -44.22 9.04
CA GLN A 170 -13.11 -45.49 9.52
C GLN A 170 -12.07 -46.56 9.23
N VAL A 171 -11.14 -46.75 10.17
CA VAL A 171 -10.35 -47.97 10.27
C VAL A 171 -11.36 -49.08 10.53
N GLN A 172 -11.75 -49.76 9.45
CA GLN A 172 -12.34 -51.10 9.52
C GLN A 172 -11.40 -51.95 10.37
N ARG A 173 -11.74 -52.10 11.65
CA ARG A 173 -11.24 -53.21 12.46
C ARG A 173 -11.87 -54.47 11.88
N SER A 174 -11.23 -55.04 10.87
CA SER A 174 -11.26 -56.47 10.62
C SER A 174 -10.62 -57.14 11.85
N ALA A 175 -11.42 -57.32 12.89
CA ALA A 175 -11.12 -58.30 13.92
C ALA A 175 -11.61 -59.64 13.38
N ASP A 176 -10.73 -60.40 12.75
CA ASP A 176 -10.76 -61.84 12.95
C ASP A 176 -9.47 -62.49 12.45
N SER A 177 -8.70 -63.01 13.40
CA SER A 177 -7.88 -64.22 13.32
C SER A 177 -6.99 -64.27 14.58
N PRO A 178 -6.47 -65.44 14.97
CA PRO A 178 -7.08 -66.77 15.03
C PRO A 178 -6.83 -67.38 16.43
N SER A 179 -7.45 -68.52 16.76
CA SER A 179 -6.77 -69.72 17.30
C SER A 179 -7.72 -70.73 17.91
N ASP A 180 -7.54 -71.95 17.43
CA ASP A 180 -7.86 -73.24 18.02
C ASP A 180 -8.07 -73.30 19.54
N SER A 181 -9.11 -74.04 19.92
CA SER A 181 -8.97 -75.09 20.94
C SER A 181 -10.03 -76.16 20.72
N ALA A 182 -9.53 -77.32 20.31
CA ALA A 182 -10.22 -78.59 20.30
C ALA A 182 -10.75 -78.97 21.69
N SER A 183 -11.93 -79.60 21.75
CA SER A 183 -12.16 -80.90 22.39
C SER A 183 -13.66 -81.12 22.62
N GLY A 184 -14.16 -82.28 22.17
CA GLY A 184 -15.36 -82.86 22.75
C GLY A 184 -16.38 -83.36 21.74
N HIS A 185 -16.10 -84.48 21.06
CA HIS A 185 -17.16 -85.44 20.76
C HIS A 185 -16.62 -86.86 20.84
N GLN A 186 -17.20 -87.61 21.76
CA GLN A 186 -17.05 -89.05 21.96
C GLN A 186 -18.02 -89.83 21.03
N PRO A 187 -17.84 -91.16 20.90
CA PRO A 187 -18.26 -91.94 19.74
C PRO A 187 -19.64 -92.59 19.88
N SER A 188 -20.23 -92.99 18.75
CA SER A 188 -21.31 -93.98 18.55
C SER A 188 -21.50 -94.08 17.03
N THR A 189 -21.55 -95.20 16.31
CA THR A 189 -21.63 -96.66 16.53
C THR A 189 -21.12 -97.33 15.26
#